data_AF-A0A9E7AW59-F1
#
_entry.id   AF-A0A9E7AW59-F1
#
_cell.length_a   1.000
_cell.length_b   1.000
_cell.length_c   1.000
_cell.angle_alpha   90.00
_cell.angle_beta   90.00
_cell.angle_gamma   90.00
#
_symmetry.space_group_name_H-M   'P 1'
#
loop_
_entity.id
_entity.type
_entity.pdbx_description
1 polymer ?
#
loop_
_entity_poly.entity_id
_entity_poly.type
_entity_poly.pdbx_seq_one_letter_code
_entity_poly.pdbx_strand_id
1 'polypeptide(L)'
;MLPRKTNPMRKRFIITSICLAFAVAVKAQILTPTKTEALVVLIVANSEGKPVREEMVRLESETTGLTYSGFTNMNGVVELLAPAGDNYRLHFTAVMNFARLVLPNEKFYTYRNKIMYDGKAVLPDNSIVMKADTTFFYGDSVQNMKPTYSIVLLHFTLTDYHGHALDSEVVQLRGMKSRKYFTGITGKNGQVFILLPKGDQYELNFAFEKNIDRLDYPIEAGFRRAEVTYSYEGSRAARVRLALEKERLEKERLAQIEFNKDEFRLWSKQIDYYASLPKPKIDSTGTHGRPKDDSLRMDSLRLRGADPVVSDVLVRNFYWNTQLFVTDLTGSMSPYTQQLAQWFKEKVKINPDLALVFFNDGDGKPDKDKIPGNTGGLHYCLKCNEQQLEKTVKETMAGGTGGDAPENNIEALIKSIERTKPNQPVVMIADNKAPVKDIVLLDQVKNPLRIILCGVTGPIHPDYIKMAYATKGSLHTLKEDIYKLPELSEGRIITIAGFKYAYSRGNFIVMK
;
A
#
# COMPACT_ATOMS: atom_id res chain seq x y z
N MET A 1 -54.82 27.06 -47.82
CA MET A 1 -53.69 26.88 -46.87
C MET A 1 -53.09 25.51 -47.11
N LEU A 2 -51.74 25.46 -47.10
CA LEU A 2 -50.83 24.39 -47.58
C LEU A 2 -50.68 24.26 -49.10
N PRO A 3 -49.44 24.40 -49.58
CA PRO A 3 -48.78 23.27 -50.24
C PRO A 3 -47.34 23.03 -49.77
N ARG A 4 -46.90 21.77 -49.90
CA ARG A 4 -45.52 21.28 -49.71
C ARG A 4 -44.55 21.94 -50.70
N LYS A 5 -43.30 22.19 -50.27
CA LYS A 5 -42.06 22.06 -51.07
C LYS A 5 -40.82 22.14 -50.13
N THR A 6 -40.15 21.01 -49.92
CA THR A 6 -38.82 20.61 -50.46
C THR A 6 -37.62 21.00 -49.57
N ASN A 7 -36.95 19.96 -49.07
CA ASN A 7 -35.65 20.00 -48.36
C ASN A 7 -34.52 20.56 -49.24
N PRO A 8 -33.61 21.39 -48.71
CA PRO A 8 -32.35 21.70 -49.39
C PRO A 8 -31.24 20.72 -49.00
N MET A 9 -30.59 20.20 -50.04
CA MET A 9 -29.41 19.34 -50.03
C MET A 9 -28.23 19.95 -49.26
N ARG A 10 -27.60 19.17 -48.37
CA ARG A 10 -26.24 19.42 -47.88
C ARG A 10 -25.24 19.01 -48.96
N LYS A 11 -24.50 19.98 -49.48
CA LYS A 11 -23.39 19.83 -50.42
C LYS A 11 -22.31 18.90 -49.84
N ARG A 12 -22.00 17.81 -50.54
CA ARG A 12 -20.78 17.02 -50.34
C ARG A 12 -19.66 17.69 -51.14
N PHE A 13 -18.63 18.19 -50.47
CA PHE A 13 -17.38 18.58 -51.10
C PHE A 13 -16.62 17.31 -51.48
N ILE A 14 -16.54 17.04 -52.78
CA ILE A 14 -15.61 16.06 -53.35
C ILE A 14 -14.33 16.85 -53.67
N ILE A 15 -13.29 16.63 -52.88
CA ILE A 15 -11.93 17.07 -53.23
C ILE A 15 -11.33 15.94 -54.07
N THR A 16 -11.40 16.09 -55.38
CA THR A 16 -10.64 15.29 -56.34
C THR A 16 -9.20 15.80 -56.34
N SER A 17 -8.35 15.21 -55.50
CA SER A 17 -6.90 15.43 -55.59
C SER A 17 -6.37 14.65 -56.81
N ILE A 18 -6.09 15.38 -57.87
CA ILE A 18 -5.34 14.92 -59.04
C ILE A 18 -3.91 14.65 -58.57
N CYS A 19 -3.56 13.38 -58.34
CA CYS A 19 -2.18 12.96 -58.13
C CYS A 19 -1.44 12.96 -59.48
N LEU A 20 -0.77 14.07 -59.77
CA LEU A 20 0.26 14.13 -60.80
C LEU A 20 1.48 13.35 -60.28
N ALA A 21 1.68 12.13 -60.77
CA ALA A 21 2.80 11.28 -60.40
C ALA A 21 4.10 11.83 -61.01
N PHE A 22 4.86 12.61 -60.25
CA PHE A 22 6.29 12.79 -60.51
C PHE A 22 7.03 11.56 -59.96
N ALA A 23 7.38 10.63 -60.84
CA ALA A 23 8.33 9.57 -60.53
C ALA A 23 9.74 10.17 -60.44
N VAL A 24 10.11 10.66 -59.25
CA VAL A 24 11.51 10.94 -58.94
C VAL A 24 12.16 9.59 -58.66
N ALA A 25 12.91 9.06 -59.63
CA ALA A 25 13.81 7.95 -59.40
C ALA A 25 14.93 8.41 -58.46
N VAL A 26 14.76 8.16 -57.17
CA VAL A 26 15.84 8.33 -56.17
C VAL A 26 16.89 7.27 -56.49
N LYS A 27 18.00 7.66 -57.12
CA LYS A 27 19.19 6.82 -57.16
C LYS A 27 19.72 6.70 -55.73
N ALA A 28 19.75 5.50 -55.18
CA ALA A 28 20.40 5.21 -53.90
C ALA A 28 21.86 5.70 -53.97
N GLN A 29 22.22 6.62 -53.07
CA GLN A 29 23.60 7.07 -52.93
C GLN A 29 24.44 5.91 -52.38
N ILE A 30 25.50 5.52 -53.09
CA ILE A 30 26.41 4.46 -52.63
C ILE A 30 27.23 5.03 -51.47
N LEU A 31 27.07 4.47 -50.28
CA LEU A 31 27.88 4.83 -49.12
C LEU A 31 29.26 4.16 -49.25
N THR A 32 30.32 4.94 -49.00
CA THR A 32 31.70 4.43 -49.00
C THR A 32 32.40 4.94 -47.74
N PRO A 33 33.26 4.13 -47.11
CA PRO A 33 33.97 4.56 -45.91
C PRO A 33 34.94 5.70 -46.23
N THR A 34 35.17 6.59 -45.27
CA THR A 34 36.04 7.76 -45.43
C THR A 34 37.29 7.62 -44.53
N LYS A 35 38.14 8.65 -44.51
CA LYS A 35 39.30 8.68 -43.60
C LYS A 35 38.89 8.76 -42.12
N THR A 36 37.67 9.18 -41.83
CA THR A 36 37.17 9.46 -40.46
C THR A 36 35.90 8.71 -40.10
N GLU A 37 35.16 8.18 -41.08
CA GLU A 37 33.93 7.44 -40.87
C GLU A 37 34.05 6.03 -41.45
N ALA A 38 33.72 5.05 -40.63
CA ALA A 38 33.62 3.66 -41.05
C ALA A 38 32.26 3.39 -41.70
N LEU A 39 32.25 2.55 -42.73
CA LEU A 39 31.03 2.01 -43.31
C LEU A 39 30.57 0.81 -42.46
N VAL A 40 29.42 0.94 -41.83
CA VAL A 40 28.79 -0.12 -41.03
C VAL A 40 27.72 -0.80 -41.86
N VAL A 41 27.96 -2.06 -42.21
CA VAL A 41 27.03 -2.92 -42.97
C VAL A 41 26.48 -4.00 -42.05
N LEU A 42 25.20 -3.88 -41.68
CA LEU A 42 24.53 -4.86 -40.84
C LEU A 42 23.54 -5.66 -41.69
N ILE A 43 23.70 -6.99 -41.67
CA ILE A 43 22.78 -7.94 -42.30
C ILE A 43 21.85 -8.46 -41.21
N VAL A 44 20.64 -7.92 -41.13
CA VAL A 44 19.65 -8.25 -40.09
C VAL A 44 18.73 -9.36 -40.57
N ALA A 45 18.76 -10.49 -39.87
CA ALA A 45 17.92 -11.64 -40.15
C ALA A 45 17.22 -12.12 -38.86
N ASN A 46 16.04 -12.70 -38.98
CA ASN A 46 15.35 -13.35 -37.87
C ASN A 46 16.00 -14.71 -37.54
N SER A 47 15.56 -15.36 -36.47
CA SER A 47 16.03 -16.67 -36.00
C SER A 47 15.87 -17.80 -37.02
N GLU A 48 14.96 -17.67 -38.00
CA GLU A 48 14.81 -18.58 -39.14
C GLU A 48 15.79 -18.28 -40.29
N GLY A 49 16.63 -17.26 -40.14
CA GLY A 49 17.56 -16.79 -41.16
C GLY A 49 16.93 -15.93 -42.26
N LYS A 50 15.64 -15.58 -42.15
CA LYS A 50 14.95 -14.70 -43.12
C LYS A 50 15.31 -13.24 -42.87
N PRO A 51 15.47 -12.42 -43.93
CA PRO A 51 15.80 -11.00 -43.78
C PRO A 51 14.70 -10.22 -43.06
N VAL A 52 15.09 -9.38 -42.10
CA VAL A 52 14.17 -8.47 -41.39
C VAL A 52 14.15 -7.15 -42.15
N ARG A 53 13.03 -6.86 -42.81
CA ARG A 53 12.87 -5.74 -43.75
C ARG A 53 12.28 -4.51 -43.06
N GLU A 54 12.65 -3.33 -43.55
CA GLU A 54 12.11 -2.03 -43.11
C GLU A 54 12.26 -1.78 -41.60
N GLU A 55 13.21 -2.43 -40.95
CA GLU A 55 13.46 -2.25 -39.53
C GLU A 55 14.39 -1.06 -39.31
N MET A 56 14.00 -0.14 -38.42
CA MET A 56 14.85 0.97 -38.03
C MET A 56 16.02 0.48 -37.17
N VAL A 57 17.22 0.74 -37.65
CA VAL A 57 18.48 0.50 -36.93
C VAL A 57 19.08 1.82 -36.51
N ARG A 58 19.50 1.92 -35.25
CA ARG A 58 20.18 3.10 -34.69
C ARG A 58 21.49 2.71 -34.01
N LEU A 59 22.55 3.45 -34.29
CA LEU A 59 23.83 3.39 -33.60
C LEU A 59 24.01 4.66 -32.79
N GLU A 60 24.10 4.56 -31.47
CA GLU A 60 24.37 5.68 -30.56
C GLU A 60 25.86 5.65 -30.16
N SER A 61 26.60 6.70 -30.50
CA SER A 61 28.00 6.88 -30.09
C SER A 61 28.10 6.95 -28.56
N GLU A 62 28.95 6.12 -27.95
CA GLU A 62 29.18 6.16 -26.50
C GLU A 62 29.99 7.40 -26.08
N THR A 63 30.83 7.93 -26.97
CA THR A 63 31.64 9.13 -26.69
C THR A 63 30.85 10.43 -26.83
N THR A 64 30.01 10.54 -27.86
CA THR A 64 29.33 11.81 -28.21
C THR A 64 27.83 11.80 -27.98
N GLY A 65 27.20 10.63 -27.83
CA GLY A 65 25.75 10.47 -27.76
C GLY A 65 25.01 10.68 -29.09
N LEU A 66 25.71 10.99 -30.18
CA LEU A 66 25.11 11.17 -31.50
C LEU A 66 24.59 9.86 -32.07
N THR A 67 23.44 9.91 -32.74
CA THR A 67 22.78 8.74 -33.31
C THR A 67 22.86 8.72 -34.83
N TYR A 68 23.25 7.58 -35.38
CA TYR A 68 23.30 7.29 -36.81
C TYR A 68 22.26 6.22 -37.13
N SER A 69 21.40 6.46 -38.11
CA SER A 69 20.21 5.63 -38.29
C SER A 69 19.84 5.37 -39.74
N GLY A 70 19.20 4.23 -39.97
CA GLY A 70 18.71 3.82 -41.29
C GLY A 70 17.75 2.65 -41.19
N PHE A 71 17.11 2.31 -42.30
CA PHE A 71 16.20 1.18 -42.38
C PHE A 71 16.84 0.03 -43.14
N THR A 72 16.56 -1.19 -42.72
CA THR A 72 16.96 -2.38 -43.48
C THR A 72 16.19 -2.45 -44.80
N ASN A 73 16.89 -2.84 -45.88
CA ASN A 73 16.29 -3.03 -47.19
C ASN A 73 15.56 -4.39 -47.30
N MET A 74 15.10 -4.74 -48.51
CA MET A 74 14.40 -6.01 -48.79
C MET A 74 15.22 -7.27 -48.48
N ASN A 75 16.54 -7.16 -48.44
CA ASN A 75 17.48 -8.22 -48.09
C ASN A 75 17.91 -8.17 -46.62
N GLY A 76 17.27 -7.31 -45.80
CA GLY A 76 17.60 -7.14 -44.38
C GLY A 76 18.89 -6.36 -44.15
N VAL A 77 19.45 -5.71 -45.17
CA VAL A 77 20.73 -5.01 -45.07
C VAL A 77 20.50 -3.53 -44.78
N VAL A 78 21.23 -2.99 -43.81
CA VAL A 78 21.35 -1.54 -43.59
C VAL A 78 22.83 -1.13 -43.67
N GLU A 79 23.08 0.01 -44.30
CA GLU A 79 24.41 0.61 -44.44
C GLU A 79 24.40 1.99 -43.80
N LEU A 80 25.35 2.26 -42.90
CA LEU A 80 25.47 3.52 -42.15
C LEU A 80 26.92 4.00 -42.17
N LEU A 81 27.12 5.31 -42.22
CA LEU A 81 28.43 5.91 -41.90
C LEU A 81 28.42 6.35 -40.44
N ALA A 82 29.45 5.94 -39.70
CA ALA A 82 29.66 6.32 -38.30
C ALA A 82 31.14 6.60 -38.05
N PRO A 83 31.50 7.58 -37.20
CA PRO A 83 32.89 7.88 -36.85
C PRO A 83 33.71 6.64 -36.46
N ALA A 84 34.92 6.55 -37.03
CA ALA A 84 35.91 5.54 -36.66
C ALA A 84 36.56 5.89 -35.32
N GLY A 85 37.00 4.87 -34.55
CA GLY A 85 37.66 5.05 -33.25
C GLY A 85 36.71 5.21 -32.06
N ASP A 86 35.46 4.77 -32.17
CA ASP A 86 34.45 4.89 -31.11
C ASP A 86 33.68 3.57 -30.89
N ASN A 87 33.00 3.49 -29.75
CA ASN A 87 32.08 2.41 -29.40
C ASN A 87 30.64 2.87 -29.61
N TYR A 88 29.79 1.96 -30.06
CA TYR A 88 28.40 2.25 -30.38
C TYR A 88 27.46 1.28 -29.70
N ARG A 89 26.38 1.81 -29.13
CA ARG A 89 25.21 1.03 -28.71
C ARG A 89 24.28 0.86 -29.91
N LEU A 90 23.98 -0.37 -30.28
CA LEU A 90 23.04 -0.73 -31.35
C LEU A 90 21.64 -0.82 -30.78
N HIS A 91 20.69 -0.19 -31.45
CA HIS A 91 19.27 -0.22 -31.09
C HIS A 91 18.46 -0.65 -32.31
N PHE A 92 17.40 -1.39 -32.03
CA PHE A 92 16.30 -1.65 -32.94
C PHE A 92 15.03 -0.95 -32.44
N THR A 93 13.98 -0.93 -33.25
CA THR A 93 12.70 -0.30 -32.91
C THR A 93 12.11 -0.87 -31.61
N ALA A 94 12.18 -2.19 -31.42
CA ALA A 94 11.61 -2.87 -30.26
C ALA A 94 12.61 -3.08 -29.10
N VAL A 95 13.92 -2.99 -29.37
CA VAL A 95 14.97 -3.34 -28.40
C VAL A 95 16.05 -2.26 -28.39
N MET A 96 16.11 -1.50 -27.30
CA MET A 96 17.16 -0.51 -27.06
C MET A 96 18.42 -1.20 -26.51
N ASN A 97 19.61 -0.71 -26.88
CA ASN A 97 20.90 -1.26 -26.45
C ASN A 97 21.07 -2.76 -26.76
N PHE A 98 20.58 -3.21 -27.91
CA PHE A 98 20.62 -4.61 -28.34
C PHE A 98 22.04 -5.21 -28.32
N ALA A 99 23.05 -4.48 -28.79
CA ALA A 99 24.44 -4.92 -28.79
C ALA A 99 25.40 -3.73 -28.69
N ARG A 100 26.67 -4.02 -28.45
CA ARG A 100 27.76 -3.04 -28.49
C ARG A 100 28.67 -3.33 -29.69
N LEU A 101 28.98 -2.30 -30.47
CA LEU A 101 29.87 -2.36 -31.62
C LEU A 101 31.12 -1.54 -31.31
N VAL A 102 32.27 -2.02 -31.75
CA VAL A 102 33.55 -1.31 -31.61
C VAL A 102 34.05 -1.02 -33.03
N LEU A 103 34.21 0.26 -33.36
CA LEU A 103 34.77 0.70 -34.63
C LEU A 103 36.22 1.16 -34.41
N PRO A 104 37.24 0.44 -34.91
CA PRO A 104 38.63 0.84 -34.75
C PRO A 104 38.91 2.17 -35.45
N ASN A 105 39.95 2.88 -35.02
CA ASN A 105 40.40 4.14 -35.64
C ASN A 105 41.24 3.85 -36.90
N GLU A 106 40.61 3.23 -37.89
CA GLU A 106 41.22 2.84 -39.16
C GLU A 106 40.60 3.62 -40.33
N LYS A 107 41.45 4.10 -41.25
CA LYS A 107 41.01 4.83 -42.43
C LYS A 107 40.34 3.88 -43.41
N PHE A 108 39.22 4.30 -44.00
CA PHE A 108 38.45 3.53 -44.99
C PHE A 108 37.93 2.18 -44.45
N TYR A 109 37.74 2.07 -43.14
CA TYR A 109 37.31 0.84 -42.49
C TYR A 109 35.85 0.49 -42.81
N THR A 110 35.57 -0.81 -42.99
CA THR A 110 34.21 -1.33 -43.18
C THR A 110 33.92 -2.39 -42.13
N TYR A 111 32.95 -2.11 -41.25
CA TYR A 111 32.43 -3.10 -40.31
C TYR A 111 31.28 -3.86 -40.98
N ARG A 112 31.43 -5.17 -41.19
CA ARG A 112 30.36 -6.01 -41.74
C ARG A 112 30.01 -7.12 -40.77
N ASN A 113 28.75 -7.19 -40.35
CA ASN A 113 28.30 -8.23 -39.44
C ASN A 113 26.86 -8.67 -39.72
N LYS A 114 26.55 -9.94 -39.46
CA LYS A 114 25.19 -10.48 -39.50
C LYS A 114 24.60 -10.44 -38.09
N ILE A 115 23.46 -9.77 -37.96
CA ILE A 115 22.73 -9.63 -36.69
C ILE A 115 21.48 -10.49 -36.74
N MET A 116 21.34 -11.38 -35.76
CA MET A 116 20.13 -12.16 -35.57
C MET A 116 19.16 -11.38 -34.68
N TYR A 117 18.07 -10.88 -35.24
CA TYR A 117 17.06 -10.06 -34.55
C TYR A 117 15.66 -10.41 -35.08
N ASP A 118 14.79 -10.91 -34.21
CA ASP A 118 13.46 -11.40 -34.57
C ASP A 118 12.37 -10.31 -34.68
N GLY A 119 12.74 -9.02 -34.54
CA GLY A 119 11.75 -7.93 -34.62
C GLY A 119 10.83 -7.84 -33.41
N LYS A 120 9.69 -7.15 -33.58
CA LYS A 120 8.52 -7.34 -32.71
C LYS A 120 8.21 -8.83 -32.72
N ALA A 121 8.31 -9.49 -31.57
CA ALA A 121 8.12 -10.92 -31.44
C ALA A 121 6.92 -11.38 -32.29
N VAL A 122 7.16 -12.28 -33.25
CA VAL A 122 6.09 -13.04 -33.89
C VAL A 122 5.60 -14.00 -32.84
N LEU A 123 4.59 -13.53 -32.10
CA LEU A 123 3.93 -14.28 -31.06
C LEU A 123 2.98 -15.27 -31.75
N PRO A 124 3.16 -16.58 -31.58
CA PRO A 124 2.20 -17.54 -32.08
C PRO A 124 0.92 -17.42 -31.24
N ASP A 125 -0.23 -17.30 -31.90
CA ASP A 125 -1.55 -17.60 -31.34
C ASP A 125 -2.12 -16.60 -30.29
N ASN A 126 -3.45 -16.67 -30.11
CA ASN A 126 -4.32 -15.94 -29.18
C ASN A 126 -3.95 -16.13 -27.69
N SER A 127 -2.93 -16.93 -27.37
CA SER A 127 -2.37 -17.13 -26.02
C SER A 127 -1.50 -15.97 -25.54
N ILE A 128 -1.32 -14.92 -26.35
CA ILE A 128 -0.61 -13.71 -25.97
C ILE A 128 -1.41 -12.46 -26.34
N VAL A 129 -1.82 -11.69 -25.33
CA VAL A 129 -2.56 -10.43 -25.54
C VAL A 129 -1.64 -9.26 -25.20
N MET A 130 -1.34 -8.42 -26.19
CA MET A 130 -0.58 -7.18 -25.97
C MET A 130 -1.53 -6.01 -25.74
N LYS A 131 -1.40 -5.36 -24.59
CA LYS A 131 -1.93 -4.02 -24.31
C LYS A 131 -0.78 -3.01 -24.32
N ALA A 132 -1.10 -1.71 -24.36
CA ALA A 132 -0.10 -0.64 -24.50
C ALA A 132 1.04 -0.71 -23.48
N ASP A 133 0.77 -1.17 -22.26
CA ASP A 133 1.70 -1.26 -21.12
C ASP A 133 1.95 -2.68 -20.60
N THR A 134 1.17 -3.67 -21.07
CA THR A 134 1.11 -5.01 -20.47
C THR A 134 1.05 -6.09 -21.53
N THR A 135 1.91 -7.10 -21.42
CA THR A 135 1.85 -8.33 -22.24
C THR A 135 1.32 -9.48 -21.39
N PHE A 136 0.26 -10.14 -21.84
CA PHE A 136 -0.36 -11.27 -21.16
C PHE A 136 0.06 -12.59 -21.81
N PHE A 137 0.38 -13.60 -21.00
CA PHE A 137 0.73 -14.96 -21.41
C PHE A 137 -0.21 -15.94 -20.70
N TYR A 138 -0.86 -16.83 -21.45
CA TYR A 138 -1.76 -17.84 -20.88
C TYR A 138 -1.12 -19.24 -20.92
N GLY A 139 -1.30 -20.02 -19.84
CA GLY A 139 -0.64 -21.30 -19.55
C GLY A 139 -0.82 -22.42 -20.57
N ASP A 140 -0.06 -23.52 -20.38
CA ASP A 140 0.12 -24.77 -21.16
C ASP A 140 0.26 -24.65 -22.71
N SER A 141 0.00 -23.49 -23.29
CA SER A 141 -0.06 -23.22 -24.72
C SER A 141 1.30 -22.70 -25.22
N VAL A 142 2.35 -23.49 -25.01
CA VAL A 142 3.73 -23.03 -25.26
C VAL A 142 4.66 -24.14 -25.77
N GLN A 143 4.18 -25.07 -26.58
CA GLN A 143 5.11 -25.99 -27.26
C GLN A 143 5.98 -25.28 -28.32
N ASN A 144 5.59 -24.08 -28.77
CA ASN A 144 6.22 -23.41 -29.91
C ASN A 144 6.94 -22.09 -29.61
N MET A 145 6.90 -21.55 -28.38
CA MET A 145 7.65 -20.31 -28.09
C MET A 145 9.14 -20.63 -28.00
N LYS A 146 9.97 -19.80 -28.63
CA LYS A 146 11.42 -19.95 -28.65
C LYS A 146 12.07 -18.68 -28.12
N PRO A 147 13.14 -18.80 -27.31
CA PRO A 147 13.96 -17.65 -26.99
C PRO A 147 14.60 -17.08 -28.25
N THR A 148 14.94 -15.80 -28.22
CA THR A 148 15.65 -15.11 -29.30
C THR A 148 16.95 -14.53 -28.77
N TYR A 149 17.75 -13.89 -29.62
CA TYR A 149 18.96 -13.21 -29.18
C TYR A 149 18.67 -12.05 -28.22
N SER A 150 17.48 -11.43 -28.31
CA SER A 150 17.04 -10.31 -27.47
C SER A 150 15.98 -10.67 -26.45
N ILE A 151 15.48 -11.90 -26.43
CA ILE A 151 14.37 -12.34 -25.57
C ILE A 151 14.76 -13.64 -24.84
N VAL A 152 14.61 -13.61 -23.52
CA VAL A 152 14.67 -14.80 -22.67
C VAL A 152 13.31 -15.49 -22.67
N LEU A 153 13.31 -16.81 -22.82
CA LEU A 153 12.14 -17.64 -22.53
C LEU A 153 12.23 -18.09 -21.06
N LEU A 154 11.39 -17.52 -20.21
CA LEU A 154 11.28 -17.89 -18.80
C LEU A 154 10.23 -19.00 -18.64
N HIS A 155 10.66 -20.17 -18.18
CA HIS A 155 9.78 -21.23 -17.69
C HIS A 155 9.54 -21.02 -16.20
N PHE A 156 8.28 -20.77 -15.83
CA PHE A 156 7.88 -20.47 -14.47
C PHE A 156 7.02 -21.62 -13.94
N THR A 157 7.42 -22.21 -12.82
CA THR A 157 6.65 -23.23 -12.10
C THR A 157 6.22 -22.70 -10.74
N LEU A 158 4.94 -22.89 -10.40
CA LEU A 158 4.34 -22.36 -9.19
C LEU A 158 3.58 -23.48 -8.45
N THR A 159 3.96 -23.70 -7.20
CA THR A 159 3.35 -24.72 -6.34
C THR A 159 2.81 -24.11 -5.05
N ASP A 160 1.93 -24.83 -4.37
CA ASP A 160 1.64 -24.56 -2.97
C ASP A 160 2.82 -24.97 -2.07
N TYR A 161 2.70 -24.71 -0.76
CA TYR A 161 3.69 -25.13 0.24
C TYR A 161 3.79 -26.64 0.44
N HIS A 162 2.87 -27.41 -0.15
CA HIS A 162 2.86 -28.88 -0.15
C HIS A 162 3.38 -29.45 -1.48
N GLY A 163 3.80 -28.61 -2.43
CA GLY A 163 4.31 -29.01 -3.74
C GLY A 163 3.23 -29.31 -4.78
N HIS A 164 1.95 -29.05 -4.51
CA HIS A 164 0.90 -29.18 -5.53
C HIS A 164 0.95 -28.01 -6.51
N ALA A 165 0.77 -28.30 -7.79
CA ALA A 165 0.67 -27.30 -8.84
C ALA A 165 -0.47 -26.30 -8.59
N LEU A 166 -0.18 -25.01 -8.78
CA LEU A 166 -1.18 -23.94 -8.64
C LEU A 166 -1.71 -23.50 -10.01
N ASP A 167 -2.92 -23.95 -10.34
CA ASP A 167 -3.63 -23.61 -11.58
C ASP A 167 -4.22 -22.19 -11.55
N SER A 168 -4.20 -21.52 -12.70
CA SER A 168 -4.85 -20.24 -12.95
C SER A 168 -4.33 -19.10 -12.07
N GLU A 169 -3.06 -19.16 -11.70
CA GLU A 169 -2.39 -18.17 -10.87
C GLU A 169 -1.69 -17.09 -11.68
N VAL A 170 -1.82 -15.85 -11.19
CA VAL A 170 -1.26 -14.67 -11.86
C VAL A 170 0.17 -14.44 -11.38
N VAL A 171 1.11 -14.52 -12.32
CA VAL A 171 2.51 -14.14 -12.16
C VAL A 171 2.72 -12.81 -12.89
N GLN A 172 3.21 -11.78 -12.22
CA GLN A 172 3.45 -10.47 -12.81
C GLN A 172 4.91 -10.06 -12.65
N LEU A 173 5.55 -9.74 -13.76
CA LEU A 173 6.93 -9.27 -13.83
C LEU A 173 6.94 -7.83 -14.34
N ARG A 174 7.54 -6.92 -13.56
CA ARG A 174 7.68 -5.52 -13.95
C ARG A 174 9.13 -5.22 -14.34
N GLY A 175 9.35 -4.82 -15.58
CA GLY A 175 10.66 -4.36 -16.03
C GLY A 175 11.04 -3.04 -15.37
N MET A 176 12.21 -2.98 -14.74
CA MET A 176 12.65 -1.82 -13.97
C MET A 176 13.07 -0.65 -14.85
N LYS A 177 13.73 -0.95 -15.99
CA LYS A 177 14.11 0.04 -17.02
C LYS A 177 12.96 0.31 -17.97
N SER A 178 12.33 -0.74 -18.50
CA SER A 178 11.26 -0.61 -19.49
C SER A 178 9.94 -0.10 -18.90
N ARG A 179 9.74 -0.26 -17.59
CA ARG A 179 8.50 0.02 -16.85
C ARG A 179 7.27 -0.76 -17.36
N LYS A 180 7.47 -1.77 -18.22
CA LYS A 180 6.42 -2.61 -18.79
C LYS A 180 6.09 -3.78 -17.88
N TYR A 181 4.85 -4.26 -17.96
CA TYR A 181 4.39 -5.44 -17.25
C TYR A 181 4.30 -6.65 -18.19
N PHE A 182 4.74 -7.79 -17.68
CA PHE A 182 4.66 -9.10 -18.31
C PHE A 182 3.90 -10.01 -17.35
N THR A 183 2.69 -10.39 -17.73
CA THR A 183 1.76 -11.11 -16.86
C THR A 183 1.52 -12.50 -17.41
N GLY A 184 1.92 -13.54 -16.67
CA GLY A 184 1.60 -14.93 -16.95
C GLY A 184 0.43 -15.42 -16.11
N ILE A 185 -0.37 -16.33 -16.66
CA ILE A 185 -1.36 -17.11 -15.93
C ILE A 185 -0.96 -18.58 -16.02
N THR A 186 -0.76 -19.24 -14.88
CA THR A 186 -0.37 -20.67 -14.85
C THR A 186 -1.48 -21.58 -15.38
N GLY A 187 -1.08 -22.66 -16.05
CA GLY A 187 -1.98 -23.74 -16.46
C GLY A 187 -2.19 -24.78 -15.36
N LYS A 188 -2.81 -25.92 -15.72
CA LYS A 188 -3.19 -26.97 -14.75
C LYS A 188 -1.99 -27.57 -14.01
N ASN A 189 -0.80 -27.52 -14.61
CA ASN A 189 0.44 -28.02 -14.04
C ASN A 189 1.19 -26.96 -13.21
N GLY A 190 0.58 -25.80 -12.95
CA GLY A 190 1.23 -24.71 -12.23
C GLY A 190 2.31 -24.01 -13.05
N GLN A 191 2.30 -24.18 -14.36
CA GLN A 191 3.36 -23.74 -15.25
C GLN A 191 2.89 -22.62 -16.19
N VAL A 192 3.78 -21.67 -16.48
CA VAL A 192 3.62 -20.66 -17.53
C VAL A 192 4.97 -20.32 -18.14
N PHE A 193 4.98 -20.01 -19.43
CA PHE A 193 6.17 -19.47 -20.09
C PHE A 193 5.97 -17.99 -20.40
N ILE A 194 7.00 -17.19 -20.14
CA ILE A 194 6.97 -15.73 -20.30
C ILE A 194 8.16 -15.31 -21.14
N LEU A 195 7.93 -14.49 -22.16
CA LEU A 195 8.98 -13.89 -22.98
C LEU A 195 9.39 -12.54 -22.38
N LEU A 196 10.66 -12.43 -21.99
CA LEU A 196 11.21 -11.23 -21.35
C LEU A 196 12.36 -10.65 -22.19
N PRO A 197 12.35 -9.34 -22.51
CA PRO A 197 13.50 -8.69 -23.10
C PRO A 197 14.78 -8.84 -22.28
N LYS A 198 15.91 -9.08 -22.96
CA LYS A 198 17.23 -8.95 -22.32
C LYS A 198 17.59 -7.47 -22.11
N GLY A 199 18.45 -7.22 -21.15
CA GLY A 199 18.96 -5.90 -20.76
C GLY A 199 18.17 -5.21 -19.65
N ASP A 200 17.18 -5.87 -19.04
CA ASP A 200 16.34 -5.33 -17.95
C ASP A 200 16.37 -6.25 -16.72
N GLN A 201 15.99 -5.69 -15.57
CA GLN A 201 15.70 -6.43 -14.34
C GLN A 201 14.19 -6.47 -14.13
N TYR A 202 13.68 -7.59 -13.63
CA TYR A 202 12.25 -7.84 -13.50
C TYR A 202 11.86 -8.09 -12.06
N GLU A 203 11.01 -7.22 -11.52
CA GLU A 203 10.42 -7.39 -10.19
C GLU A 203 9.24 -8.36 -10.26
N LEU A 204 9.33 -9.47 -9.54
CA LEU A 204 8.34 -10.53 -9.48
C LEU A 204 7.26 -10.22 -8.44
N ASN A 205 6.00 -10.39 -8.84
CA ASN A 205 4.83 -10.20 -8.02
C ASN A 205 3.82 -11.32 -8.26
N PHE A 206 3.17 -11.79 -7.20
CA PHE A 206 2.01 -12.65 -7.27
C PHE A 206 0.72 -11.86 -6.98
N ALA A 207 -0.43 -12.53 -7.02
CA ALA A 207 -1.72 -11.91 -6.78
C ALA A 207 -1.82 -11.26 -5.39
N PHE A 208 -1.34 -11.95 -4.35
CA PHE A 208 -1.45 -11.52 -2.94
C PHE A 208 -0.12 -11.16 -2.28
N GLU A 209 1.00 -11.37 -2.97
CA GLU A 209 2.33 -11.07 -2.46
C GLU A 209 3.11 -10.25 -3.49
N LYS A 210 3.80 -9.21 -3.01
CA LYS A 210 4.51 -8.23 -3.86
C LYS A 210 5.98 -8.21 -3.52
N ASN A 211 6.80 -7.87 -4.51
CA ASN A 211 8.27 -7.79 -4.41
C ASN A 211 8.90 -9.12 -3.96
N ILE A 212 8.48 -10.22 -4.59
CA ILE A 212 8.92 -11.59 -4.25
C ILE A 212 10.41 -11.76 -4.52
N ASP A 213 10.83 -11.39 -5.73
CA ASP A 213 12.22 -11.51 -6.18
C ASP A 213 12.52 -10.54 -7.33
N ARG A 214 13.79 -10.43 -7.71
CA ARG A 214 14.28 -9.67 -8.85
C ARG A 214 15.08 -10.56 -9.78
N LEU A 215 14.55 -10.78 -10.99
CA LEU A 215 15.19 -11.60 -12.01
C LEU A 215 16.02 -10.71 -12.94
N ASP A 216 17.33 -10.97 -13.04
CA ASP A 216 18.24 -10.22 -13.90
C ASP A 216 18.56 -10.98 -15.19
N TYR A 217 18.28 -10.35 -16.33
CA TYR A 217 18.53 -10.88 -17.65
C TYR A 217 19.37 -9.88 -18.46
N PRO A 218 20.70 -9.83 -18.27
CA PRO A 218 21.57 -8.92 -18.99
C PRO A 218 21.60 -9.23 -20.50
N ILE A 219 22.11 -8.27 -21.29
CA ILE A 219 22.37 -8.48 -22.72
C ILE A 219 23.54 -9.45 -22.86
N GLU A 220 23.29 -10.59 -23.48
CA GLU A 220 24.28 -11.63 -23.74
C GLU A 220 24.03 -12.31 -25.09
N ALA A 221 25.09 -12.80 -25.72
CA ALA A 221 25.01 -13.49 -27.00
C ALA A 221 24.31 -14.86 -26.84
N GLY A 222 23.54 -15.26 -27.85
CA GLY A 222 22.88 -16.57 -27.91
C GLY A 222 21.47 -16.61 -27.33
N PHE A 223 20.86 -17.80 -27.38
CA PHE A 223 19.51 -18.05 -26.88
C PHE A 223 19.55 -18.37 -25.38
N ARG A 224 18.64 -17.78 -24.58
CA ARG A 224 18.52 -18.09 -23.15
C ARG A 224 17.14 -18.62 -22.80
N ARG A 225 17.13 -19.79 -22.17
CA ARG A 225 15.99 -20.33 -21.43
C ARG A 225 16.33 -20.26 -19.94
N ALA A 226 15.43 -19.69 -19.16
CA ALA A 226 15.56 -19.63 -17.71
C ALA A 226 14.44 -20.45 -17.09
N GLU A 227 14.70 -21.11 -15.98
CA GLU A 227 13.72 -21.88 -15.24
C GLU A 227 13.70 -21.42 -13.79
N VAL A 228 12.52 -21.10 -13.29
CA VAL A 228 12.32 -20.65 -11.92
C VAL A 228 11.15 -21.39 -11.31
N THR A 229 11.30 -21.78 -10.05
CA THR A 229 10.26 -22.45 -9.27
C THR A 229 10.03 -21.68 -8.00
N TYR A 230 8.77 -21.38 -7.72
CA TYR A 230 8.35 -20.72 -6.48
C TYR A 230 7.24 -21.51 -5.83
N SER A 231 7.23 -21.49 -4.49
CA SER A 231 6.14 -22.02 -3.70
C SER A 231 5.49 -20.89 -2.90
N TYR A 232 4.17 -20.77 -2.98
CA TYR A 232 3.40 -19.79 -2.23
C TYR A 232 1.98 -20.29 -1.96
N GLU A 233 1.20 -19.61 -1.13
CA GLU A 233 -0.10 -20.12 -0.68
C GLU A 233 -1.12 -20.38 -1.82
N GLY A 234 -1.04 -19.65 -2.93
CA GLY A 234 -2.04 -19.67 -3.99
C GLY A 234 -3.22 -18.72 -3.72
N SER A 235 -3.71 -18.08 -4.77
CA SER A 235 -4.75 -17.04 -4.70
C SER A 235 -6.07 -17.58 -4.16
N ARG A 236 -6.44 -18.83 -4.48
CA ARG A 236 -7.69 -19.43 -4.00
C ARG A 236 -7.65 -19.67 -2.50
N ALA A 237 -6.57 -20.29 -1.99
CA ALA A 237 -6.40 -20.54 -0.56
C ALA A 237 -6.28 -19.22 0.22
N ALA A 238 -5.53 -18.24 -0.30
CA ALA A 238 -5.44 -16.91 0.29
C ALA A 238 -6.81 -16.21 0.40
N ARG A 239 -7.65 -16.29 -0.64
CA ARG A 239 -9.04 -15.75 -0.60
C ARG A 239 -9.91 -16.46 0.43
N VAL A 240 -9.84 -17.79 0.49
CA VAL A 240 -10.60 -18.58 1.48
C VAL A 240 -10.15 -18.21 2.90
N ARG A 241 -8.84 -18.15 3.17
CA ARG A 241 -8.33 -17.74 4.47
C ARG A 241 -8.78 -16.32 4.84
N LEU A 242 -8.67 -15.37 3.91
CA LEU A 242 -9.11 -13.98 4.16
C LEU A 242 -10.62 -13.88 4.41
N ALA A 243 -11.43 -14.69 3.71
CA ALA A 243 -12.86 -14.76 3.94
C ALA A 243 -13.21 -15.38 5.30
N LEU A 244 -12.53 -16.46 5.68
CA LEU A 244 -12.68 -17.10 7.00
C LEU A 244 -12.22 -16.19 8.13
N GLU A 245 -11.11 -15.48 7.95
CA GLU A 245 -10.62 -14.51 8.92
C GLU A 245 -11.63 -13.36 9.08
N LYS A 246 -12.16 -12.84 7.96
CA LYS A 246 -13.21 -11.81 7.99
C LYS A 246 -14.49 -12.31 8.67
N GLU A 247 -14.92 -13.53 8.41
CA GLU A 247 -16.08 -14.15 9.06
C GLU A 247 -15.83 -14.38 10.55
N ARG A 248 -14.62 -14.82 10.94
CA ARG A 248 -14.23 -14.99 12.34
C ARG A 248 -14.26 -13.65 13.06
N LEU A 249 -13.63 -12.63 12.48
CA LEU A 249 -13.64 -11.27 13.03
C LEU A 249 -15.06 -10.71 13.13
N GLU A 250 -15.93 -10.97 12.15
CA GLU A 250 -17.33 -10.54 12.20
C GLU A 250 -18.13 -11.31 13.26
N LYS A 251 -17.93 -12.61 13.42
CA LYS A 251 -18.53 -13.41 14.49
C LYS A 251 -18.06 -12.96 15.86
N GLU A 252 -16.75 -12.72 16.02
CA GLU A 252 -16.17 -12.16 17.24
C GLU A 252 -16.73 -10.76 17.52
N ARG A 253 -16.89 -9.91 16.48
CA ARG A 253 -17.49 -8.58 16.57
C ARG A 253 -18.95 -8.66 17.00
N LEU A 254 -19.75 -9.55 16.39
CA LEU A 254 -21.16 -9.75 16.74
C LEU A 254 -21.31 -10.31 18.16
N ALA A 255 -20.49 -11.29 18.54
CA ALA A 255 -20.46 -11.82 19.90
C ALA A 255 -20.05 -10.74 20.92
N GLN A 256 -19.12 -9.85 20.57
CA GLN A 256 -18.74 -8.71 21.40
C GLN A 256 -19.87 -7.68 21.48
N ILE A 257 -20.58 -7.40 20.38
CA ILE A 257 -21.74 -6.50 20.37
C ILE A 257 -22.87 -7.08 21.24
N GLU A 258 -23.15 -8.37 21.14
CA GLU A 258 -24.15 -9.08 21.96
C GLU A 258 -23.76 -9.05 23.45
N PHE A 259 -22.50 -9.40 23.77
CA PHE A 259 -21.95 -9.32 25.11
C PHE A 259 -22.04 -7.89 25.68
N ASN A 260 -21.66 -6.88 24.89
CA ASN A 260 -21.70 -5.48 25.30
C ASN A 260 -23.15 -4.97 25.44
N LYS A 261 -24.13 -5.50 24.70
CA LYS A 261 -25.56 -5.18 24.88
C LYS A 261 -26.09 -5.74 26.21
N ASP A 262 -25.70 -6.97 26.56
CA ASP A 262 -26.08 -7.57 27.84
C ASP A 262 -25.38 -6.89 29.02
N GLU A 263 -24.09 -6.55 28.87
CA GLU A 263 -23.34 -5.77 29.85
C GLU A 263 -23.93 -4.35 30.02
N PHE A 264 -24.31 -3.70 28.91
CA PHE A 264 -25.00 -2.41 28.91
C PHE A 264 -26.40 -2.47 29.56
N ARG A 265 -27.17 -3.54 29.33
CA ARG A 265 -28.47 -3.75 29.99
C ARG A 265 -28.30 -3.93 31.51
N LEU A 266 -27.24 -4.60 31.94
CA LEU A 266 -26.90 -4.74 33.36
C LEU A 266 -26.40 -3.40 33.94
N TRP A 267 -25.61 -2.66 33.18
CA TRP A 267 -25.09 -1.33 33.53
C TRP A 267 -26.19 -0.28 33.69
N SER A 268 -27.18 -0.23 32.79
CA SER A 268 -28.36 0.66 32.89
C SER A 268 -29.12 0.42 34.20
N LYS A 269 -29.39 -0.84 34.55
CA LYS A 269 -30.06 -1.21 35.80
C LYS A 269 -29.26 -0.82 37.04
N GLN A 270 -27.93 -0.88 36.95
CA GLN A 270 -27.05 -0.57 38.07
C GLN A 270 -26.88 0.94 38.28
N ILE A 271 -26.92 1.74 37.21
CA ILE A 271 -27.00 3.21 37.30
C ILE A 271 -28.33 3.65 37.92
N ASP A 272 -29.46 3.10 37.47
CA ASP A 272 -30.78 3.41 38.04
C ASP A 272 -30.84 3.08 39.55
N TYR A 273 -30.21 1.98 39.95
CA TYR A 273 -30.07 1.60 41.36
C TYR A 273 -29.23 2.61 42.16
N TYR A 274 -28.05 3.00 41.69
CA TYR A 274 -27.21 3.98 42.40
C TYR A 274 -27.83 5.38 42.45
N ALA A 275 -28.57 5.78 41.41
CA ALA A 275 -29.32 7.04 41.38
C ALA A 275 -30.50 7.04 42.37
N SER A 276 -31.02 5.87 42.73
CA SER A 276 -32.11 5.70 43.70
C SER A 276 -31.66 5.72 45.17
N LEU A 277 -30.34 5.67 45.44
CA LEU A 277 -29.83 5.70 46.80
C LEU A 277 -29.96 7.11 47.43
N PRO A 278 -30.35 7.21 48.71
CA PRO A 278 -30.46 8.50 49.39
C PRO A 278 -29.09 9.18 49.51
N LYS A 279 -29.02 10.45 49.07
CA LYS A 279 -27.78 11.24 49.10
C LYS A 279 -27.29 11.44 50.55
N PRO A 280 -25.99 11.28 50.83
CA PRO A 280 -25.45 11.51 52.17
C PRO A 280 -25.54 12.99 52.56
N LYS A 281 -25.99 13.26 53.79
CA LYS A 281 -25.97 14.59 54.38
C LYS A 281 -24.53 14.96 54.73
N ILE A 282 -24.04 16.07 54.19
CA ILE A 282 -22.71 16.61 54.47
C ILE A 282 -22.80 17.41 55.77
N ASP A 283 -22.03 17.04 56.79
CA ASP A 283 -21.82 17.88 57.97
C ASP A 283 -20.63 18.83 57.75
N SER A 284 -20.73 20.00 58.38
CA SER A 284 -19.81 21.11 58.22
C SER A 284 -18.78 21.11 59.34
N THR A 285 -17.83 20.18 59.36
CA THR A 285 -16.62 20.34 60.19
C THR A 285 -15.37 19.88 59.43
N GLY A 286 -14.68 20.86 58.83
CA GLY A 286 -13.42 20.61 58.14
C GLY A 286 -12.32 20.18 59.11
N THR A 287 -11.91 18.91 59.03
CA THR A 287 -10.58 18.45 59.45
C THR A 287 -10.11 17.36 58.48
N HIS A 288 -9.06 17.67 57.71
CA HIS A 288 -8.43 16.73 56.77
C HIS A 288 -7.43 15.84 57.52
N GLY A 289 -7.90 14.69 58.00
CA GLY A 289 -7.03 13.54 58.27
C GLY A 289 -6.86 12.73 56.98
N ARG A 290 -5.62 12.53 56.51
CA ARG A 290 -5.31 11.56 55.44
C ARG A 290 -5.80 10.17 55.88
N PRO A 291 -6.68 9.49 55.14
CA PRO A 291 -6.94 8.08 55.41
C PRO A 291 -5.79 7.22 54.88
N LYS A 292 -5.25 6.39 55.76
CA LYS A 292 -4.12 5.47 55.55
C LYS A 292 -4.51 4.17 54.81
N ASP A 293 -5.56 4.19 54.00
CA ASP A 293 -6.15 2.95 53.50
C ASP A 293 -6.80 3.08 52.11
N ASP A 294 -5.96 3.29 51.09
CA ASP A 294 -6.36 3.21 49.68
C ASP A 294 -6.47 1.76 49.19
N SER A 295 -6.06 0.78 50.00
CA SER A 295 -6.05 -0.63 49.63
C SER A 295 -7.45 -1.26 49.63
N LEU A 296 -8.33 -0.80 50.51
CA LEU A 296 -9.65 -1.40 50.76
C LEU A 296 -10.79 -0.85 49.91
N ARG A 297 -10.58 0.20 49.11
CA ARG A 297 -11.62 0.76 48.21
C ARG A 297 -11.56 0.21 46.77
N MET A 298 -10.45 -0.41 46.37
CA MET A 298 -10.18 -0.82 44.99
C MET A 298 -10.81 -2.17 44.60
N ASP A 299 -11.20 -3.03 45.55
CA ASP A 299 -11.89 -4.29 45.21
C ASP A 299 -13.29 -4.07 44.60
N SER A 300 -13.89 -2.89 44.80
CA SER A 300 -15.14 -2.49 44.14
C SER A 300 -14.97 -2.01 42.69
N LEU A 301 -13.74 -1.81 42.21
CA LEU A 301 -13.43 -1.41 40.82
C LEU A 301 -13.32 -2.60 39.86
N ARG A 302 -13.23 -3.83 40.39
CA ARG A 302 -13.23 -5.05 39.59
C ARG A 302 -14.66 -5.36 39.14
N LEU A 303 -15.10 -4.72 38.05
CA LEU A 303 -16.21 -5.22 37.24
C LEU A 303 -15.90 -6.68 36.90
N ARG A 304 -16.70 -7.61 37.44
CA ARG A 304 -16.46 -9.06 37.26
C ARG A 304 -16.51 -9.39 35.77
N GLY A 305 -15.35 -9.56 35.14
CA GLY A 305 -15.21 -10.06 33.76
C GLY A 305 -14.59 -9.09 32.74
N ALA A 306 -14.47 -7.79 33.04
CA ALA A 306 -13.90 -6.82 32.10
C ALA A 306 -12.40 -6.54 32.36
N ASP A 307 -11.62 -6.34 31.29
CA ASP A 307 -10.20 -5.95 31.36
C ASP A 307 -10.05 -4.57 32.05
N PRO A 308 -9.36 -4.47 33.20
CA PRO A 308 -9.29 -3.25 34.02
C PRO A 308 -8.21 -2.26 33.56
N VAL A 309 -7.73 -2.37 32.31
CA VAL A 309 -6.59 -1.59 31.80
C VAL A 309 -6.68 -0.09 32.03
N VAL A 310 -7.84 0.55 31.84
CA VAL A 310 -7.95 2.00 32.02
C VAL A 310 -7.79 2.36 33.50
N SER A 311 -8.48 1.66 34.40
CA SER A 311 -8.33 1.88 35.84
C SER A 311 -6.90 1.58 36.31
N ASP A 312 -6.32 0.44 35.91
CA ASP A 312 -5.01 -0.01 36.40
C ASP A 312 -3.88 0.90 35.89
N VAL A 313 -3.94 1.32 34.62
CA VAL A 313 -2.98 2.27 34.06
C VAL A 313 -3.06 3.61 34.78
N LEU A 314 -4.27 4.14 34.99
CA LEU A 314 -4.45 5.43 35.65
C LEU A 314 -4.06 5.40 37.14
N VAL A 315 -4.27 4.26 37.82
CA VAL A 315 -3.86 4.07 39.21
C VAL A 315 -2.34 3.98 39.32
N ARG A 316 -1.69 3.13 38.52
CA ARG A 316 -0.22 3.01 38.60
C ARG A 316 0.51 4.25 38.07
N ASN A 317 -0.16 5.05 37.25
CA ASN A 317 0.31 6.35 36.76
C ASN A 317 -0.32 7.56 37.49
N PHE A 318 -0.65 7.41 38.78
CA PHE A 318 -1.36 8.45 39.55
C PHE A 318 -0.69 9.85 39.56
N TYR A 319 0.61 9.92 39.27
CA TYR A 319 1.41 11.15 39.22
C TYR A 319 1.24 11.94 37.91
N TRP A 320 0.48 11.43 36.94
CA TRP A 320 0.19 12.16 35.70
C TRP A 320 -0.67 13.39 35.99
N ASN A 321 -0.11 14.57 35.71
CA ASN A 321 -0.86 15.81 35.68
C ASN A 321 -1.57 15.95 34.32
N THR A 322 -2.67 15.21 34.13
CA THR A 322 -3.42 15.20 32.86
C THR A 322 -4.47 16.29 32.83
N GLN A 323 -4.52 17.06 31.74
CA GLN A 323 -5.54 18.10 31.49
C GLN A 323 -6.61 17.65 30.50
N LEU A 324 -6.27 16.76 29.56
CA LEU A 324 -7.14 16.33 28.48
C LEU A 324 -7.08 14.82 28.29
N PHE A 325 -8.26 14.20 28.28
CA PHE A 325 -8.51 12.86 27.81
C PHE A 325 -9.27 12.90 26.48
N VAL A 326 -8.79 12.18 25.48
CA VAL A 326 -9.48 11.96 24.20
C VAL A 326 -9.76 10.47 24.08
N THR A 327 -11.03 10.09 24.08
CA THR A 327 -11.45 8.70 24.34
C THR A 327 -12.34 8.20 23.22
N ASP A 328 -11.97 7.05 22.67
CA ASP A 328 -12.83 6.26 21.80
C ASP A 328 -14.06 5.80 22.59
N LEU A 329 -15.25 6.08 22.05
CA LEU A 329 -16.54 5.66 22.57
C LEU A 329 -17.36 5.00 21.46
N THR A 330 -16.76 4.00 20.83
CA THR A 330 -17.45 3.02 20.00
C THR A 330 -17.99 1.86 20.84
N GLY A 331 -18.78 0.98 20.21
CA GLY A 331 -19.48 -0.11 20.91
C GLY A 331 -18.56 -0.99 21.76
N SER A 332 -17.35 -1.30 21.29
CA SER A 332 -16.34 -2.12 21.99
C SER A 332 -15.75 -1.42 23.22
N MET A 333 -15.79 -0.09 23.27
CA MET A 333 -15.13 0.72 24.29
C MET A 333 -15.95 0.96 25.56
N SER A 334 -17.20 0.50 25.59
CA SER A 334 -18.14 0.65 26.71
C SER A 334 -17.56 0.29 28.10
N PRO A 335 -16.96 -0.89 28.33
CA PRO A 335 -16.43 -1.26 29.65
C PRO A 335 -15.24 -0.37 30.10
N TYR A 336 -14.45 0.13 29.15
CA TYR A 336 -13.30 0.99 29.43
C TYR A 336 -13.75 2.43 29.72
N THR A 337 -14.78 2.91 29.02
CA THR A 337 -15.43 4.21 29.31
C THR A 337 -16.00 4.24 30.71
N GLN A 338 -16.55 3.12 31.21
CA GLN A 338 -17.01 3.02 32.60
C GLN A 338 -15.87 3.20 33.61
N GLN A 339 -14.72 2.54 33.38
CA GLN A 339 -13.54 2.69 34.24
C GLN A 339 -13.06 4.15 34.28
N LEU A 340 -13.02 4.81 33.12
CA LEU A 340 -12.68 6.23 33.02
C LEU A 340 -13.69 7.10 33.79
N ALA A 341 -14.98 6.86 33.61
CA ALA A 341 -16.03 7.64 34.26
C ALA A 341 -15.97 7.50 35.80
N GLN A 342 -15.72 6.29 36.30
CA GLN A 342 -15.55 6.06 37.73
C GLN A 342 -14.31 6.77 38.29
N TRP A 343 -13.18 6.68 37.59
CA TRP A 343 -11.96 7.40 37.95
C TRP A 343 -12.17 8.93 37.94
N PHE A 344 -12.90 9.45 36.95
CA PHE A 344 -13.17 10.88 36.81
C PHE A 344 -13.93 11.48 38.00
N LYS A 345 -14.92 10.77 38.55
CA LYS A 345 -15.75 11.26 39.68
C LYS A 345 -14.91 11.76 40.86
N GLU A 346 -13.80 11.09 41.16
CA GLU A 346 -12.90 11.50 42.23
C GLU A 346 -11.88 12.56 41.76
N LYS A 347 -11.40 12.47 40.52
CA LYS A 347 -10.35 13.35 40.02
C LYS A 347 -10.82 14.75 39.68
N VAL A 348 -12.05 14.93 39.21
CA VAL A 348 -12.58 16.25 38.88
C VAL A 348 -12.72 17.14 40.12
N LYS A 349 -12.91 16.55 41.31
CA LYS A 349 -12.94 17.29 42.59
C LYS A 349 -11.59 17.95 42.90
N ILE A 350 -10.49 17.37 42.41
CA ILE A 350 -9.10 17.80 42.64
C ILE A 350 -8.58 18.63 41.46
N ASN A 351 -9.02 18.29 40.24
CA ASN A 351 -8.68 18.99 39.01
C ASN A 351 -9.96 19.39 38.25
N PRO A 352 -10.59 20.53 38.61
CA PRO A 352 -11.83 21.01 37.97
C PRO A 352 -11.67 21.38 36.49
N ASP A 353 -10.43 21.61 36.03
CA ASP A 353 -10.13 21.95 34.63
C ASP A 353 -9.92 20.72 33.73
N LEU A 354 -10.06 19.51 34.29
CA LEU A 354 -9.95 18.27 33.54
C LEU A 354 -11.02 18.19 32.44
N ALA A 355 -10.59 18.01 31.19
CA ALA A 355 -11.44 17.86 30.02
C ALA A 355 -11.47 16.41 29.53
N LEU A 356 -12.67 15.92 29.20
CA LEU A 356 -12.88 14.66 28.49
C LEU A 356 -13.53 14.97 27.15
N VAL A 357 -13.00 14.40 26.08
CA VAL A 357 -13.60 14.43 24.75
C VAL A 357 -13.78 13.00 24.28
N PHE A 358 -14.99 12.68 23.84
CA PHE A 358 -15.34 11.38 23.30
C PHE A 358 -15.54 11.47 21.79
N PHE A 359 -15.18 10.41 21.07
CA PHE A 359 -15.50 10.28 19.66
C PHE A 359 -16.13 8.93 19.34
N ASN A 360 -17.07 8.91 18.39
CA ASN A 360 -17.82 7.71 17.96
C ASN A 360 -17.81 7.51 16.43
N ASP A 361 -16.83 8.13 15.76
CA ASP A 361 -16.63 8.03 14.31
C ASP A 361 -17.79 8.54 13.45
N GLY A 362 -18.26 9.72 13.82
CA GLY A 362 -19.05 10.57 12.94
C GLY A 362 -20.55 10.57 13.18
N ASP A 363 -21.03 10.21 14.37
CA ASP A 363 -22.47 10.20 14.72
C ASP A 363 -23.33 9.44 13.69
N GLY A 364 -22.90 8.21 13.35
CA GLY A 364 -23.65 7.36 12.42
C GLY A 364 -23.57 7.82 10.96
N LYS A 365 -22.65 8.74 10.64
CA LYS A 365 -22.36 9.16 9.27
C LYS A 365 -21.99 7.96 8.39
N PRO A 366 -22.52 7.85 7.15
CA PRO A 366 -22.16 6.78 6.24
C PRO A 366 -20.65 6.77 5.92
N ASP A 367 -20.04 5.59 5.81
CA ASP A 367 -18.58 5.43 5.65
C ASP A 367 -17.99 6.25 4.49
N LYS A 368 -18.71 6.33 3.36
CA LYS A 368 -18.30 7.12 2.18
C LYS A 368 -18.16 8.62 2.44
N ASP A 369 -18.83 9.14 3.48
CA ASP A 369 -18.86 10.55 3.81
C ASP A 369 -17.90 10.88 4.96
N LYS A 370 -17.22 9.86 5.53
CA LYS A 370 -16.21 10.01 6.59
C LYS A 370 -14.86 10.44 6.00
N ILE A 371 -14.71 11.75 5.82
CA ILE A 371 -13.49 12.35 5.30
C ILE A 371 -12.49 12.55 6.46
N PRO A 372 -11.22 12.11 6.35
CA PRO A 372 -10.20 12.37 7.37
C PRO A 372 -10.15 13.84 7.79
N GLY A 373 -10.20 14.11 9.10
CA GLY A 373 -10.22 15.46 9.68
C GLY A 373 -11.61 16.14 9.73
N ASN A 374 -12.62 15.57 9.06
CA ASN A 374 -13.98 16.10 8.97
C ASN A 374 -15.05 15.00 9.17
N THR A 375 -14.71 13.93 9.87
CA THR A 375 -15.62 12.82 10.15
C THR A 375 -16.67 13.21 11.19
N GLY A 376 -16.32 14.03 12.19
CA GLY A 376 -17.26 14.51 13.21
C GLY A 376 -17.45 13.52 14.35
N GLY A 377 -18.62 13.52 15.01
CA GLY A 377 -18.87 12.62 16.13
C GLY A 377 -18.07 12.95 17.38
N LEU A 378 -17.76 14.23 17.61
CA LEU A 378 -16.94 14.69 18.73
C LEU A 378 -17.80 15.32 19.82
N HIS A 379 -17.74 14.75 21.01
CA HIS A 379 -18.59 15.12 22.14
C HIS A 379 -17.72 15.62 23.29
N TYR A 380 -17.95 16.86 23.74
CA TYR A 380 -17.03 17.57 24.62
C TYR A 380 -17.60 17.71 26.03
N CYS A 381 -16.85 17.24 27.01
CA CYS A 381 -17.09 17.41 28.43
C CYS A 381 -15.99 18.32 29.01
N LEU A 382 -16.16 19.63 28.82
CA LEU A 382 -15.19 20.63 29.27
C LEU A 382 -15.60 21.16 30.65
N LYS A 383 -14.69 21.06 31.65
CA LYS A 383 -14.94 21.48 33.04
C LYS A 383 -16.27 20.93 33.59
N CYS A 384 -16.56 19.69 33.23
CA CYS A 384 -17.87 19.10 33.46
C CYS A 384 -17.94 18.38 34.82
N ASN A 385 -19.11 18.40 35.45
CA ASN A 385 -19.38 17.58 36.63
C ASN A 385 -19.84 16.16 36.23
N GLU A 386 -20.09 15.30 37.21
CA GLU A 386 -20.52 13.92 37.00
C GLU A 386 -21.79 13.80 36.13
N GLN A 387 -22.79 14.67 36.33
CA GLN A 387 -24.04 14.63 35.56
C GLN A 387 -23.82 15.02 34.10
N GLN A 388 -22.97 16.02 33.86
CA GLN A 388 -22.60 16.45 32.51
C GLN A 388 -21.80 15.36 31.81
N LEU A 389 -20.90 14.68 32.51
CA LEU A 389 -20.18 13.53 31.96
C LEU A 389 -21.13 12.42 31.54
N GLU A 390 -22.06 12.02 32.41
CA GLU A 390 -23.04 10.99 32.10
C GLU A 390 -23.88 11.38 30.87
N LYS A 391 -24.29 12.64 30.79
CA LYS A 391 -25.02 13.17 29.63
C LYS A 391 -24.17 13.08 28.36
N THR A 392 -22.91 13.54 28.38
CA THR A 392 -22.03 13.52 27.21
C THR A 392 -21.77 12.08 26.74
N VAL A 393 -21.56 11.14 27.66
CA VAL A 393 -21.41 9.71 27.33
C VAL A 393 -22.67 9.19 26.63
N LYS A 394 -23.86 9.45 27.19
CA LYS A 394 -25.14 9.03 26.58
C LYS A 394 -25.37 9.65 25.21
N GLU A 395 -25.07 10.94 25.04
CA GLU A 395 -25.17 11.64 23.76
C GLU A 395 -24.21 11.05 22.72
N THR A 396 -22.97 10.75 23.12
CA THR A 396 -21.99 10.10 22.24
C THR A 396 -22.48 8.74 21.77
N MET A 397 -22.97 7.90 22.68
CA MET A 397 -23.49 6.58 22.33
C MET A 397 -24.75 6.65 21.46
N ALA A 398 -25.63 7.62 21.72
CA ALA A 398 -26.84 7.83 20.93
C ALA A 398 -26.54 8.34 19.52
N GLY A 399 -25.45 9.10 19.36
CA GLY A 399 -24.96 9.55 18.05
C GLY A 399 -24.49 8.39 17.18
N GLY A 400 -23.93 7.33 17.75
CA GLY A 400 -23.47 6.18 17.01
C GLY A 400 -22.56 5.28 17.84
N THR A 401 -22.31 4.08 17.34
CA THR A 401 -21.41 3.10 17.98
C THR A 401 -20.18 2.80 17.13
N GLY A 402 -19.92 3.63 16.11
CA GLY A 402 -18.93 3.43 15.04
C GLY A 402 -19.58 3.15 13.68
N GLY A 403 -18.78 2.69 12.71
CA GLY A 403 -19.26 2.20 11.42
C GLY A 403 -18.27 1.19 10.79
N ASP A 404 -17.44 1.64 9.85
CA ASP A 404 -16.27 0.89 9.39
C ASP A 404 -15.26 0.66 10.52
N ALA A 405 -14.42 -0.38 10.37
CA ALA A 405 -13.47 -0.76 11.41
C ALA A 405 -12.40 0.30 11.78
N PRO A 406 -11.98 1.22 10.88
CA PRO A 406 -11.08 2.33 11.23
C PRO A 406 -11.82 3.51 11.88
N GLU A 407 -11.21 4.15 12.88
CA GLU A 407 -11.83 5.22 13.68
C GLU A 407 -11.16 6.60 13.47
N ASN A 408 -11.84 7.72 13.78
CA ASN A 408 -11.36 9.10 13.54
C ASN A 408 -10.54 9.71 14.69
N ASN A 409 -9.54 8.95 15.16
CA ASN A 409 -8.73 9.29 16.33
C ASN A 409 -7.97 10.61 16.20
N ILE A 410 -7.37 10.90 15.03
CA ILE A 410 -6.49 12.06 14.86
C ILE A 410 -7.30 13.35 14.77
N GLU A 411 -8.45 13.35 14.10
CA GLU A 411 -9.41 14.47 14.10
C GLU A 411 -9.81 14.83 15.54
N ALA A 412 -10.17 13.81 16.34
CA ALA A 412 -10.54 14.01 17.74
C ALA A 412 -9.40 14.65 18.53
N LEU A 413 -8.15 14.19 18.34
CA LEU A 413 -6.97 14.78 18.97
C LEU A 413 -6.77 16.25 18.57
N ILE A 414 -6.72 16.54 17.26
CA ILE A 414 -6.46 17.88 16.74
C ILE A 414 -7.49 18.87 17.28
N LYS A 415 -8.79 18.57 17.09
CA LYS A 415 -9.88 19.48 17.49
C LYS A 415 -9.94 19.66 19.01
N SER A 416 -9.63 18.61 19.78
CA SER A 416 -9.57 18.70 21.24
C SER A 416 -8.40 19.54 21.73
N ILE A 417 -7.21 19.37 21.15
CA ILE A 417 -6.01 20.13 21.48
C ILE A 417 -6.20 21.61 21.15
N GLU A 418 -6.73 21.94 19.97
CA GLU A 418 -7.03 23.32 19.57
C GLU A 418 -8.00 24.01 20.53
N ARG A 419 -9.02 23.27 20.97
CA ARG A 419 -10.08 23.79 21.84
C ARG A 419 -9.66 23.96 23.30
N THR A 420 -8.83 23.04 23.81
CA THR A 420 -8.46 23.01 25.24
C THR A 420 -7.07 23.59 25.52
N LYS A 421 -6.21 23.67 24.50
CA LYS A 421 -4.84 24.20 24.56
C LYS A 421 -4.04 23.61 25.75
N PRO A 422 -3.96 22.28 25.88
CA PRO A 422 -3.31 21.66 27.02
C PRO A 422 -1.80 21.94 26.98
N ASN A 423 -1.21 22.22 28.15
CA ASN A 423 0.23 22.40 28.31
C ASN A 423 0.94 21.13 28.84
N GLN A 424 0.18 20.05 29.01
CA GLN A 424 0.65 18.73 29.40
C GLN A 424 0.47 17.71 28.26
N PRO A 425 1.12 16.53 28.34
CA PRO A 425 0.79 15.43 27.46
C PRO A 425 -0.70 15.08 27.49
N VAL A 426 -1.26 14.76 26.33
CA VAL A 426 -2.68 14.37 26.17
C VAL A 426 -2.79 12.88 26.39
N VAL A 427 -3.78 12.44 27.16
CA VAL A 427 -4.08 11.01 27.31
C VAL A 427 -5.11 10.62 26.25
N MET A 428 -4.78 9.58 25.49
CA MET A 428 -5.69 8.97 24.55
C MET A 428 -6.07 7.58 25.04
N ILE A 429 -7.35 7.22 24.98
CA ILE A 429 -7.85 5.88 25.30
C ILE A 429 -8.48 5.31 24.03
N ALA A 430 -7.98 4.18 23.54
CA ALA A 430 -8.35 3.64 22.23
C ALA A 430 -8.45 2.11 22.21
N ASP A 431 -9.22 1.58 21.26
CA ASP A 431 -9.31 0.14 21.00
C ASP A 431 -8.10 -0.34 20.18
N ASN A 432 -7.35 -1.31 20.72
CA ASN A 432 -6.23 -1.91 19.99
C ASN A 432 -6.66 -2.68 18.73
N LYS A 433 -7.94 -3.04 18.60
CA LYS A 433 -8.45 -3.80 17.45
C LYS A 433 -8.84 -2.91 16.25
N ALA A 434 -8.94 -1.60 16.45
CA ALA A 434 -9.35 -0.66 15.41
C ALA A 434 -8.14 0.08 14.81
N PRO A 435 -8.00 0.11 13.47
CA PRO A 435 -7.04 0.99 12.79
C PRO A 435 -7.42 2.47 12.94
N VAL A 436 -6.46 3.36 12.68
CA VAL A 436 -6.68 4.81 12.74
C VAL A 436 -6.96 5.36 11.33
N LYS A 437 -8.21 5.75 11.07
CA LYS A 437 -8.70 6.20 9.74
C LYS A 437 -7.90 7.36 9.18
N ASP A 438 -7.63 8.32 10.04
CA ASP A 438 -7.07 9.62 9.71
C ASP A 438 -5.59 9.72 10.13
N ILE A 439 -4.88 8.59 10.19
CA ILE A 439 -3.46 8.51 10.53
C ILE A 439 -2.57 9.39 9.63
N VAL A 440 -3.05 9.70 8.42
CA VAL A 440 -2.40 10.63 7.49
C VAL A 440 -2.29 12.06 8.02
N LEU A 441 -3.07 12.43 9.03
CA LEU A 441 -3.07 13.75 9.67
C LEU A 441 -2.19 13.82 10.93
N LEU A 442 -1.50 12.72 11.29
CA LEU A 442 -0.74 12.61 12.54
C LEU A 442 0.33 13.69 12.69
N ASP A 443 0.88 14.20 11.58
CA ASP A 443 1.87 15.27 11.59
C ASP A 443 1.36 16.59 12.19
N GLN A 444 0.05 16.78 12.28
CA GLN A 444 -0.58 17.95 12.90
C GLN A 444 -0.64 17.86 14.42
N VAL A 445 -0.49 16.66 15.01
CA VAL A 445 -0.53 16.48 16.47
C VAL A 445 0.84 16.79 17.07
N LYS A 446 0.95 17.93 17.78
CA LYS A 446 2.23 18.40 18.36
C LYS A 446 2.41 18.06 19.83
N ASN A 447 1.33 17.83 20.56
CA ASN A 447 1.39 17.45 21.97
C ASN A 447 1.85 15.99 22.10
N PRO A 448 2.73 15.67 23.08
CA PRO A 448 3.04 14.29 23.39
C PRO A 448 1.79 13.51 23.81
N LEU A 449 1.66 12.28 23.30
CA LEU A 449 0.54 11.40 23.61
C LEU A 449 0.90 10.35 24.65
N ARG A 450 -0.02 10.08 25.58
CA ARG A 450 -0.02 8.89 26.43
C ARG A 450 -1.19 8.02 26.01
N ILE A 451 -0.92 6.93 25.31
CA ILE A 451 -1.96 6.12 24.68
C ILE A 451 -2.23 4.90 25.57
N ILE A 452 -3.41 4.85 26.17
CA ILE A 452 -3.94 3.68 26.89
C ILE A 452 -4.67 2.80 25.88
N LEU A 453 -4.14 1.61 25.65
CA LEU A 453 -4.67 0.66 24.68
C LEU A 453 -5.51 -0.41 25.36
N CYS A 454 -6.76 -0.47 24.94
CA CYS A 454 -7.76 -1.39 25.44
C CYS A 454 -7.84 -2.64 24.57
N GLY A 455 -8.22 -3.79 25.14
CA GLY A 455 -8.44 -5.02 24.37
C GLY A 455 -7.16 -5.69 23.81
N VAL A 456 -5.99 -5.41 24.39
CA VAL A 456 -4.70 -5.97 23.95
C VAL A 456 -4.62 -7.46 24.30
N THR A 457 -4.98 -8.31 23.34
CA THR A 457 -4.92 -9.79 23.44
C THR A 457 -3.85 -10.41 22.53
N GLY A 458 -3.26 -9.60 21.65
CA GLY A 458 -2.21 -9.96 20.70
C GLY A 458 -1.28 -8.78 20.42
N PRO A 459 -0.66 -8.70 19.23
CA PRO A 459 0.18 -7.56 18.85
C PRO A 459 -0.57 -6.23 19.02
N ILE A 460 0.15 -5.21 19.52
CA ILE A 460 -0.30 -3.82 19.46
C ILE A 460 -0.44 -3.40 17.99
N HIS A 461 -1.53 -2.70 17.66
CA HIS A 461 -1.76 -2.20 16.31
C HIS A 461 -0.68 -1.17 15.92
N PRO A 462 -0.05 -1.30 14.73
CA PRO A 462 1.04 -0.43 14.29
C PRO A 462 0.77 1.08 14.33
N ASP A 463 -0.47 1.50 14.07
CA ASP A 463 -0.83 2.92 14.08
C ASP A 463 -0.59 3.56 15.44
N TYR A 464 -0.92 2.87 16.54
CA TYR A 464 -0.71 3.41 17.89
C TYR A 464 0.78 3.48 18.26
N ILE A 465 1.60 2.55 17.77
CA ILE A 465 3.07 2.62 17.90
C ILE A 465 3.58 3.84 17.13
N LYS A 466 3.09 4.06 15.91
CA LYS A 466 3.43 5.22 15.10
C LYS A 466 3.02 6.54 15.77
N MET A 467 1.82 6.61 16.34
CA MET A 467 1.33 7.77 17.09
C MET A 467 2.21 8.09 18.30
N ALA A 468 2.51 7.10 19.13
CA ALA A 468 3.40 7.27 20.28
C ALA A 468 4.80 7.68 19.84
N TYR A 469 5.34 7.09 18.76
CA TYR A 469 6.66 7.44 18.23
C TYR A 469 6.72 8.88 17.71
N ALA A 470 5.81 9.25 16.81
CA ALA A 470 5.81 10.56 16.15
C ALA A 470 5.61 11.72 17.14
N THR A 471 4.85 11.48 18.21
CA THR A 471 4.55 12.51 19.23
C THR A 471 5.53 12.49 20.40
N LYS A 472 6.57 11.63 20.37
CA LYS A 472 7.49 11.40 21.51
C LYS A 472 6.73 11.02 22.79
N GLY A 473 5.65 10.28 22.60
CA GLY A 473 4.72 9.82 23.61
C GLY A 473 5.07 8.46 24.22
N SER A 474 4.05 7.80 24.77
CA SER A 474 4.13 6.48 25.40
C SER A 474 2.89 5.64 25.15
N LEU A 475 3.05 4.31 25.23
CA LEU A 475 1.98 3.32 25.14
C LEU A 475 1.78 2.65 26.48
N HIS A 476 0.53 2.35 26.83
CA HIS A 476 0.14 1.77 28.10
C HIS A 476 -0.88 0.66 27.85
N THR A 477 -0.52 -0.57 28.21
CA THR A 477 -1.38 -1.75 28.09
C THR A 477 -1.78 -2.23 29.48
N LEU A 478 -2.56 -3.31 29.63
CA LEU A 478 -2.81 -3.85 30.96
C LEU A 478 -1.50 -4.23 31.70
N LYS A 479 -0.53 -4.79 30.99
CA LYS A 479 0.66 -5.42 31.58
C LYS A 479 1.92 -4.54 31.58
N GLU A 480 2.01 -3.58 30.67
CA GLU A 480 3.26 -2.86 30.42
C GLU A 480 3.01 -1.38 30.12
N ASP A 481 3.89 -0.52 30.65
CA ASP A 481 4.02 0.89 30.28
C ASP A 481 5.31 1.09 29.47
N ILE A 482 5.16 1.44 28.19
CA ILE A 482 6.25 1.58 27.23
C ILE A 482 6.52 3.07 27.02
N TYR A 483 7.50 3.58 27.77
CA TYR A 483 7.98 4.95 27.61
C TYR A 483 9.15 5.01 26.63
N LYS A 484 9.17 6.05 25.79
CA LYS A 484 10.30 6.37 24.88
C LYS A 484 10.66 5.22 23.95
N LEU A 485 9.98 5.18 22.80
CA LEU A 485 10.41 4.33 21.71
C LEU A 485 11.80 4.78 21.21
N PRO A 486 12.76 3.86 21.02
CA PRO A 486 14.13 4.21 20.66
C PRO A 486 14.16 4.88 19.28
N GLU A 487 15.15 5.75 19.00
CA GLU A 487 15.33 6.28 17.65
C GLU A 487 15.54 5.14 16.65
N LEU A 488 14.76 5.13 15.58
CA LEU A 488 14.71 4.00 14.64
C LEU A 488 15.39 4.35 13.32
N SER A 489 16.33 3.50 12.92
CA SER A 489 16.83 3.41 11.55
C SER A 489 15.94 2.47 10.73
N GLU A 490 15.89 2.69 9.42
CA GLU A 490 15.18 1.80 8.49
C GLU A 490 15.61 0.34 8.66
N GLY A 491 14.64 -0.58 8.70
CA GLY A 491 14.87 -2.02 8.87
C GLY A 491 15.12 -2.48 10.31
N ARG A 492 15.17 -1.56 11.29
CA ARG A 492 15.35 -1.92 12.70
C ARG A 492 14.16 -2.72 13.22
N ILE A 493 14.44 -3.83 13.90
CA ILE A 493 13.45 -4.64 14.58
C ILE A 493 13.41 -4.25 16.06
N ILE A 494 12.23 -3.97 16.59
CA ILE A 494 11.99 -3.70 18.01
C ILE A 494 10.99 -4.70 18.57
N THR A 495 11.07 -4.95 19.87
CA THR A 495 10.09 -5.78 20.59
C THR A 495 9.25 -4.89 21.49
N ILE A 496 7.93 -4.96 21.34
CA ILE A 496 6.96 -4.22 22.15
C ILE A 496 5.91 -5.22 22.63
N ALA A 497 5.65 -5.27 23.95
CA ALA A 497 4.69 -6.21 24.55
C ALA A 497 4.91 -7.68 24.13
N GLY A 498 6.17 -8.07 23.94
CA GLY A 498 6.55 -9.44 23.52
C GLY A 498 6.44 -9.73 22.01
N PHE A 499 5.99 -8.76 21.20
CA PHE A 499 5.86 -8.91 19.75
C PHE A 499 6.94 -8.12 19.00
N LYS A 500 7.42 -8.66 17.88
CA LYS A 500 8.45 -8.02 17.06
C LYS A 500 7.83 -7.13 15.98
N TYR A 501 8.42 -5.97 15.78
CA TYR A 501 8.01 -4.98 14.78
C TYR A 501 9.22 -4.51 13.98
N ALA A 502 9.12 -4.54 12.66
CA ALA A 502 10.10 -3.90 11.78
C ALA A 502 9.69 -2.45 11.50
N TYR A 503 10.61 -1.51 11.65
CA TYR A 503 10.42 -0.13 11.22
C TYR A 503 10.81 0.02 9.75
N SER A 504 9.84 0.40 8.90
CA SER A 504 10.11 0.63 7.48
C SER A 504 9.29 1.80 6.93
N ARG A 505 9.97 2.73 6.25
CA ARG A 505 9.40 3.91 5.58
C ARG A 505 8.46 4.71 6.48
N GLY A 506 8.81 4.88 7.76
CA GLY A 506 8.01 5.62 8.73
C GLY A 506 6.80 4.85 9.30
N ASN A 507 6.71 3.54 9.07
CA ASN A 507 5.66 2.68 9.58
C ASN A 507 6.23 1.49 10.37
N PHE A 508 5.39 0.90 11.22
CA PHE A 508 5.70 -0.31 11.95
C PHE A 508 4.99 -1.49 11.29
N ILE A 509 5.70 -2.60 11.11
CA ILE A 509 5.15 -3.82 10.50
C ILE A 509 5.31 -4.95 11.50
N VAL A 510 4.20 -5.60 11.87
CA VAL A 510 4.22 -6.76 12.77
C VAL A 510 4.97 -7.90 12.08
N MET A 511 5.98 -8.44 12.76
CA MET A 511 6.71 -9.62 12.29
C MET A 511 6.04 -10.87 12.86
N LYS A 512 5.67 -11.80 11.98
CA LYS A 512 5.12 -13.11 12.35
C LYS A 512 6.23 -14.11 12.65
#